data_AF-A0A958XQH3-F1
#
_entry.id   AF-A0A958XQH3-F1
#
_cell.length_a   1.000
_cell.length_b   1.000
_cell.length_c   1.000
_cell.angle_alpha   90.00
_cell.angle_beta   90.00
_cell.angle_gamma   90.00
#
_symmetry.space_group_name_H-M   'P 1'
#
loop_
_entity.id
_entity.type
_entity.pdbx_description
1 polymer ?
#
loop_
_entity_poly.entity_id
_entity_poly.type
_entity_poly.pdbx_seq_one_letter_code
_entity_poly.pdbx_strand_id
1 'polypeptide(L)'
;SVLKISKAIQRNRVGLKDPKKPVGSFIFLGPTGVGKTELARALARYLFDSEDALVRIDMSEYMEKFSVSRLIGAPPGYVGYEEGGQLTERVRRKPYSVVLLDEIEKAHPDVYNILLQVLDDGQLTDGLGRKVDFKNTLIIMTSNIGVRQLKDFGQGVGFATKARLEAAEENSKAVIQNALKRTFSPEFLNRIDDVLVFNALGREEIFKIIDNALEGLMKRLSAMKLNLTLTEEAKEFVADKGYDPQFGARPLHRAIQKYIEDPLAEFILSENPGEGSQLAASLNNEKDGLVIAFEAPPKKKRGKAVESSDETPTS
;
A
#
# COMPACT_ATOMS: atom_id res chain seq x y z
N SER A 1 1.09 12.80 3.06
CA SER A 1 1.90 11.67 3.58
C SER A 1 3.26 11.53 2.88
N VAL A 2 3.32 11.34 1.55
CA VAL A 2 4.61 11.17 0.82
C VAL A 2 5.58 12.36 0.96
N LEU A 3 5.08 13.61 0.96
CA LEU A 3 5.92 14.80 1.17
C LEU A 3 6.69 14.79 2.50
N LYS A 4 6.12 14.22 3.56
CA LYS A 4 6.76 14.14 4.88
C LYS A 4 7.95 13.19 4.86
N ILE A 5 7.77 12.00 4.27
CA ILE A 5 8.84 11.03 4.04
C ILE A 5 9.94 11.64 3.15
N SER A 6 9.55 12.26 2.03
CA SER A 6 10.49 12.89 1.11
C SER A 6 11.36 13.95 1.79
N LYS A 7 10.77 14.82 2.62
CA LYS A 7 11.53 15.82 3.40
C LYS A 7 12.53 15.19 4.37
N ALA A 8 12.14 14.12 5.06
CA ALA A 8 13.06 13.44 5.97
C ALA A 8 14.25 12.80 5.24
N ILE A 9 13.98 12.13 4.12
CA ILE A 9 15.01 11.52 3.25
C ILE A 9 15.93 12.61 2.68
N GLN A 10 15.36 13.73 2.21
CA GLN A 10 16.14 14.86 1.69
C GLN A 10 17.10 15.41 2.75
N ARG A 11 16.63 15.65 3.98
CA ARG A 11 17.48 16.12 5.10
C ARG A 11 18.65 15.17 5.38
N ASN A 12 18.41 13.86 5.32
CA ASN A 12 19.47 12.87 5.48
C ASN A 12 20.47 12.91 4.32
N ARG A 13 20.00 12.97 3.06
CA ARG A 13 20.87 13.05 1.86
C ARG A 13 21.78 14.27 1.85
N VAL A 14 21.35 15.40 2.42
CA VAL A 14 22.17 16.62 2.51
C VAL A 14 22.99 16.73 3.81
N GLY A 15 22.98 15.69 4.66
CA GLY A 15 23.78 15.64 5.89
C GLY A 15 23.26 16.53 7.03
N LEU A 16 22.02 17.00 6.96
CA LEU A 16 21.41 17.85 7.99
C LEU A 16 20.76 17.07 9.15
N LYS A 17 20.66 15.74 9.03
CA LYS A 17 20.18 14.86 10.09
C LYS A 17 21.34 14.38 10.96
N ASP A 18 21.10 14.16 12.24
CA ASP A 18 22.06 13.52 13.16
C ASP A 18 22.55 12.19 12.57
N PRO A 19 23.86 12.04 12.27
CA PRO A 19 24.41 10.84 11.65
C PRO A 19 24.41 9.64 12.59
N LYS A 20 24.09 9.82 13.88
CA LYS A 20 23.96 8.71 14.83
C LYS A 20 22.60 8.03 14.76
N LYS A 21 21.60 8.60 14.08
CA LYS A 21 20.23 8.08 14.06
C LYS A 21 19.89 7.42 12.72
N PRO A 22 18.87 6.55 12.66
CA PRO A 22 18.35 6.03 11.39
C PRO A 22 17.96 7.16 10.43
N VAL A 23 17.94 6.87 9.12
CA VAL A 23 17.56 7.83 8.05
C VAL A 23 16.20 8.46 8.32
N GLY A 24 15.25 7.67 8.84
CA GLY A 24 13.90 8.11 9.20
C GLY A 24 13.21 7.10 10.10
N SER A 25 12.33 7.57 10.98
CA SER A 25 11.44 6.70 11.77
C SER A 25 9.98 7.14 11.62
N PHE A 26 9.13 6.23 11.16
CA PHE A 26 7.74 6.55 10.82
C PHE A 26 6.76 5.53 11.39
N ILE A 27 5.60 6.01 11.84
CA ILE A 27 4.44 5.15 12.09
C ILE A 27 3.41 5.37 10.97
N PHE A 28 3.04 4.30 10.28
CA PHE A 28 1.97 4.27 9.28
C PHE A 28 0.70 3.76 9.96
N LEU A 29 -0.27 4.65 10.14
CA LEU A 29 -1.57 4.35 10.72
C LEU A 29 -2.64 4.24 9.66
N GLY A 30 -3.52 3.25 9.76
CA GLY A 30 -4.70 3.16 8.90
C GLY A 30 -5.24 1.74 8.82
N PRO A 31 -6.31 1.50 8.04
CA PRO A 31 -6.91 0.16 7.91
C PRO A 31 -5.97 -0.85 7.26
N THR A 32 -6.30 -2.13 7.38
CA THR A 32 -5.68 -3.21 6.61
C THR A 32 -5.96 -3.03 5.11
N GLY A 33 -4.96 -3.34 4.26
CA GLY A 33 -5.14 -3.35 2.81
C GLY A 33 -5.19 -1.98 2.10
N VAL A 34 -4.81 -0.89 2.77
CA VAL A 34 -4.77 0.48 2.19
C VAL A 34 -3.41 0.89 1.60
N GLY A 35 -2.43 -0.03 1.57
CA GLY A 35 -1.13 0.23 0.93
C GLY A 35 0.04 0.64 1.84
N LYS A 36 -0.08 0.52 3.17
CA LYS A 36 1.02 0.79 4.12
C LYS A 36 2.31 0.02 3.78
N THR A 37 2.19 -1.29 3.64
CA THR A 37 3.29 -2.20 3.28
C THR A 37 3.79 -1.97 1.86
N GLU A 38 2.91 -1.64 0.92
CA GLU A 38 3.30 -1.36 -0.46
C GLU A 38 4.12 -0.07 -0.56
N LEU A 39 3.78 0.97 0.22
CA LEU A 39 4.61 2.16 0.32
C LEU A 39 6.01 1.84 0.86
N ALA A 40 6.13 0.99 1.87
CA ALA A 40 7.42 0.56 2.38
C ALA A 40 8.26 -0.19 1.32
N ARG A 41 7.62 -1.09 0.56
CA ARG A 41 8.26 -1.78 -0.58
C ARG A 41 8.70 -0.81 -1.67
N ALA A 42 7.85 0.14 -2.04
CA ALA A 42 8.18 1.18 -3.01
C ALA A 42 9.35 2.06 -2.54
N LEU A 43 9.43 2.38 -1.25
CA LEU A 43 10.55 3.10 -0.66
C LEU A 43 11.84 2.28 -0.70
N ALA A 44 11.79 0.96 -0.47
CA ALA A 44 12.96 0.10 -0.58
C ALA A 44 13.53 0.11 -2.01
N ARG A 45 12.66 -0.06 -3.02
CA ARG A 45 13.03 0.10 -4.44
C ARG A 45 13.63 1.46 -4.73
N TYR A 46 12.97 2.53 -4.29
CA TYR A 46 13.38 3.89 -4.66
C TYR A 46 14.67 4.35 -3.97
N LEU A 47 14.90 3.95 -2.71
CA LEU A 47 16.04 4.42 -1.92
C LEU A 47 17.27 3.55 -2.04
N PHE A 48 17.07 2.24 -2.20
CA PHE A 48 18.15 1.24 -2.15
C PHE A 48 18.23 0.40 -3.41
N ASP A 49 17.49 0.78 -4.46
CA ASP A 49 17.49 0.13 -5.79
C ASP A 49 17.21 -1.38 -5.75
N SER A 50 16.48 -1.83 -4.72
CA SER A 50 16.20 -3.25 -4.50
C SER A 50 14.98 -3.45 -3.61
N GLU A 51 14.04 -4.30 -4.05
CA GLU A 51 12.95 -4.78 -3.17
C GLU A 51 13.50 -5.62 -2.00
N ASP A 52 14.59 -6.35 -2.22
CA ASP A 52 15.21 -7.21 -1.21
C ASP A 52 15.86 -6.41 -0.07
N ALA A 53 15.94 -5.09 -0.20
CA ALA A 53 16.30 -4.17 0.87
C ALA A 53 15.17 -3.97 1.90
N LEU A 54 13.99 -4.56 1.69
CA LEU A 54 12.91 -4.58 2.67
C LEU A 54 13.15 -5.69 3.71
N VAL A 55 13.51 -5.31 4.94
CA VAL A 55 13.55 -6.20 6.09
C VAL A 55 12.20 -6.14 6.79
N ARG A 56 11.33 -7.11 6.53
CA ARG A 56 9.97 -7.18 7.09
C ARG A 56 9.90 -8.14 8.28
N ILE A 57 9.27 -7.68 9.36
CA ILE A 57 9.03 -8.48 10.57
C ILE A 57 7.58 -8.24 11.04
N ASP A 58 6.84 -9.31 11.26
CA ASP A 58 5.49 -9.28 11.81
C ASP A 58 5.55 -9.28 13.34
N MET A 59 5.08 -8.21 13.97
CA MET A 59 5.13 -8.06 15.43
C MET A 59 4.12 -8.93 16.16
N SER A 60 3.15 -9.52 15.46
CA SER A 60 2.27 -10.55 16.03
C SER A 60 3.02 -11.83 16.40
N GLU A 61 4.18 -12.09 15.79
CA GLU A 61 5.07 -13.20 16.21
C GLU A 61 5.88 -12.90 17.48
N TYR A 62 5.81 -11.65 17.97
CA TYR A 62 6.61 -11.12 19.08
C TYR A 62 5.75 -10.65 20.26
N MET A 63 4.54 -11.21 20.41
CA MET A 63 3.60 -10.89 21.48
C MET A 63 4.07 -11.38 22.86
N GLU A 64 4.84 -12.47 22.89
CA GLU A 64 5.26 -13.13 24.12
C GLU A 64 6.69 -12.73 24.52
N LYS A 65 6.96 -12.60 25.82
CA LYS A 65 8.28 -12.16 26.30
C LYS A 65 9.45 -13.00 25.77
N PHE A 66 9.28 -14.33 25.72
CA PHE A 66 10.33 -15.24 25.25
C PHE A 66 10.59 -15.12 23.74
N SER A 67 9.62 -14.63 22.96
CA SER A 67 9.77 -14.47 21.52
C SER A 67 10.62 -13.24 21.14
N VAL A 68 10.73 -12.25 22.05
CA VAL A 68 11.53 -11.03 21.87
C VAL A 68 13.01 -11.34 21.66
N SER A 69 13.54 -12.36 22.34
CA SER A 69 14.95 -12.77 22.17
C SER A 69 15.25 -13.23 20.74
N ARG A 70 14.26 -13.77 20.00
CA ARG A 70 14.44 -14.16 18.58
C ARG A 70 14.71 -12.95 17.67
N LEU A 71 14.31 -11.75 18.08
CA LEU A 71 14.51 -10.53 17.29
C LEU A 71 16.00 -10.14 17.25
N ILE A 72 16.68 -10.28 18.39
CA ILE A 72 18.07 -9.84 18.59
C ILE A 72 19.07 -10.99 18.74
N GLY A 73 18.59 -12.22 18.92
CA GLY A 73 19.38 -13.41 19.21
C GLY A 73 19.34 -13.73 20.71
N ALA A 74 19.26 -15.01 21.03
CA ALA A 74 19.33 -15.46 22.42
C ALA A 74 20.75 -15.24 22.98
N PRO A 75 20.90 -14.94 24.29
CA PRO A 75 22.20 -14.85 24.91
C PRO A 75 22.85 -16.23 25.10
N PRO A 76 24.17 -16.31 25.38
CA PRO A 76 24.86 -17.58 25.63
C PRO A 76 24.16 -18.41 26.71
N GLY A 77 23.90 -19.69 26.42
CA GLY A 77 23.26 -20.63 27.34
C GLY A 77 21.73 -20.79 27.19
N TYR A 78 21.11 -20.12 26.21
CA TYR A 78 19.69 -20.26 25.89
C TYR A 78 19.48 -20.97 24.53
N VAL A 79 18.34 -21.65 24.38
CA VAL A 79 17.94 -22.28 23.10
C VAL A 79 17.84 -21.21 22.01
N GLY A 80 18.42 -21.47 20.84
CA GLY A 80 18.46 -20.53 19.71
C GLY A 80 19.67 -19.56 19.72
N TYR A 81 20.66 -19.79 20.60
CA TYR A 81 21.89 -18.99 20.68
C TYR A 81 22.64 -18.87 19.33
N GLU A 82 22.71 -19.97 18.56
CA GLU A 82 23.46 -19.99 17.30
C GLU A 82 22.70 -19.42 16.09
N GLU A 83 21.39 -19.18 16.21
CA GLU A 83 20.54 -18.74 15.09
C GLU A 83 20.67 -17.24 14.79
N GLY A 84 21.26 -16.46 15.70
CA GLY A 84 21.32 -15.00 15.61
C GLY A 84 19.92 -14.37 15.71
N GLY A 85 19.86 -13.03 15.73
CA GLY A 85 18.57 -12.33 15.76
C GLY A 85 17.99 -12.13 14.38
N GLN A 86 16.68 -12.34 14.22
CA GLN A 86 15.99 -12.16 12.94
C GLN A 86 16.12 -10.72 12.41
N LEU A 87 16.09 -9.72 13.29
CA LEU A 87 16.30 -8.32 12.90
C LEU A 87 17.78 -8.00 12.75
N THR A 88 18.57 -8.34 13.79
CA THR A 88 19.98 -7.96 13.86
C THR A 88 20.81 -8.59 12.74
N GLU A 89 20.60 -9.86 12.40
CA GLU A 89 21.32 -10.51 11.29
C GLU A 89 20.92 -9.94 9.92
N ARG A 90 19.63 -9.67 9.69
CA ARG A 90 19.17 -9.13 8.41
C ARG A 90 19.72 -7.73 8.17
N VAL A 91 19.69 -6.87 9.17
CA VAL A 91 20.25 -5.51 9.08
C VAL A 91 21.77 -5.54 9.02
N ARG A 92 22.45 -6.43 9.77
CA ARG A 92 23.90 -6.60 9.68
C ARG A 92 24.35 -6.99 8.27
N ARG A 93 23.60 -7.85 7.58
CA ARG A 93 23.87 -8.25 6.19
C ARG A 93 23.45 -7.18 5.18
N LYS A 94 22.42 -6.38 5.49
CA LYS A 94 21.88 -5.31 4.63
C LYS A 94 21.69 -4.01 5.44
N PRO A 95 22.79 -3.27 5.71
CA PRO A 95 22.73 -2.06 6.53
C PRO A 95 21.98 -0.90 5.86
N TYR A 96 21.86 -0.95 4.53
CA TYR A 96 21.03 -0.05 3.73
C TYR A 96 19.70 -0.74 3.45
N SER A 97 18.70 -0.50 4.30
CA SER A 97 17.42 -1.22 4.22
C SER A 97 16.25 -0.39 4.76
N VAL A 98 15.06 -0.76 4.29
CA VAL A 98 13.80 -0.37 4.93
C VAL A 98 13.44 -1.45 5.93
N VAL A 99 13.42 -1.12 7.21
CA VAL A 99 12.96 -2.03 8.27
C VAL A 99 11.48 -1.79 8.49
N LEU A 100 10.65 -2.77 8.13
CA LEU A 100 9.20 -2.73 8.29
C LEU A 100 8.78 -3.62 9.45
N LEU A 101 8.27 -3.00 10.52
CA LEU A 101 7.69 -3.65 11.69
C LEU A 101 6.16 -3.59 11.56
N ASP A 102 5.56 -4.67 11.08
CA ASP A 102 4.12 -4.72 10.86
C ASP A 102 3.36 -4.99 12.16
N GLU A 103 2.22 -4.33 12.32
CA GLU A 103 1.31 -4.48 13.48
C GLU A 103 2.00 -4.23 14.83
N ILE A 104 2.78 -3.14 14.90
CA ILE A 104 3.63 -2.82 16.05
C ILE A 104 2.88 -2.77 17.39
N GLU A 105 1.58 -2.48 17.38
CA GLU A 105 0.72 -2.49 18.57
C GLU A 105 0.53 -3.87 19.21
N LYS A 106 0.86 -4.94 18.49
CA LYS A 106 0.77 -6.33 18.98
C LYS A 106 2.04 -6.76 19.70
N ALA A 107 3.15 -6.08 19.49
CA ALA A 107 4.44 -6.44 20.08
C ALA A 107 4.38 -6.45 21.61
N HIS A 108 5.16 -7.35 22.22
CA HIS A 108 5.46 -7.27 23.64
C HIS A 108 6.16 -5.95 23.99
N PRO A 109 5.88 -5.32 25.15
CA PRO A 109 6.48 -4.04 25.53
C PRO A 109 8.02 -3.98 25.49
N ASP A 110 8.69 -5.11 25.76
CA ASP A 110 10.16 -5.19 25.69
C ASP A 110 10.72 -4.94 24.28
N VAL A 111 9.92 -5.13 23.23
CA VAL A 111 10.31 -4.75 21.85
C VAL A 111 10.50 -3.24 21.74
N TYR A 112 9.67 -2.43 22.41
CA TYR A 112 9.79 -0.97 22.37
C TYR A 112 11.10 -0.49 22.99
N ASN A 113 11.61 -1.17 24.03
CA ASN A 113 12.90 -0.84 24.64
C ASN A 113 14.06 -1.08 23.66
N ILE A 114 14.01 -2.18 22.90
CA ILE A 114 14.97 -2.48 21.84
C ILE A 114 14.91 -1.40 20.75
N LEU A 115 13.70 -0.99 20.35
CA LEU A 115 13.51 0.04 19.33
C LEU A 115 13.96 1.42 19.81
N LEU A 116 13.76 1.78 21.09
CA LEU A 116 14.28 3.04 21.64
C LEU A 116 15.79 3.14 21.45
N GLN A 117 16.53 2.07 21.74
CA GLN A 117 17.98 2.03 21.51
C GLN A 117 18.33 2.27 20.03
N VAL A 118 17.63 1.61 19.12
CA VAL A 118 17.82 1.79 17.67
C VAL A 118 17.51 3.22 17.23
N LEU A 119 16.44 3.82 17.75
CA LEU A 119 15.99 5.16 17.36
C LEU A 119 16.88 6.27 17.93
N ASP A 120 17.51 6.04 19.09
CA ASP A 120 18.39 7.01 19.74
C ASP A 120 19.84 6.94 19.26
N ASP A 121 20.42 5.74 19.23
CA ASP A 121 21.84 5.55 18.95
C ASP A 121 22.13 5.01 17.55
N GLY A 122 21.09 4.65 16.79
CA GLY A 122 21.24 4.03 15.47
C GLY A 122 22.02 2.72 15.52
N GLN A 123 22.10 2.09 16.69
CA GLN A 123 22.84 0.86 16.90
C GLN A 123 22.08 -0.06 17.85
N LEU A 124 22.25 -1.36 17.64
CA LEU A 124 21.70 -2.38 18.52
C LEU A 124 22.77 -3.44 18.78
N THR A 125 22.92 -3.83 20.04
CA THR A 125 23.77 -4.95 20.41
C THR A 125 22.94 -6.23 20.36
N ASP A 126 23.41 -7.22 19.61
CA ASP A 126 22.74 -8.51 19.49
C ASP A 126 23.05 -9.45 20.67
N GLY A 127 22.39 -10.62 20.71
CA GLY A 127 22.60 -11.62 21.77
C GLY A 127 24.03 -12.17 21.86
N LEU A 128 24.85 -12.00 20.82
CA LEU A 128 26.26 -12.41 20.77
C LEU A 128 27.22 -11.25 21.14
N GLY A 129 26.69 -10.09 21.53
CA GLY A 129 27.47 -8.90 21.88
C GLY A 129 27.97 -8.10 20.67
N ARG A 130 27.53 -8.41 19.45
CA ARG A 130 27.93 -7.70 18.24
C ARG A 130 27.09 -6.44 18.08
N LYS A 131 27.73 -5.32 17.72
CA LYS A 131 27.03 -4.07 17.41
C LYS A 131 26.56 -4.06 15.96
N VAL A 132 25.27 -3.91 15.75
CA VAL A 132 24.62 -3.79 14.43
C VAL A 132 24.26 -2.33 14.18
N ASP A 133 24.58 -1.84 12.99
CA ASP A 133 24.37 -0.44 12.59
C ASP A 133 23.02 -0.27 11.86
N PHE A 134 22.20 0.66 12.35
CA PHE A 134 20.90 1.05 11.81
C PHE A 134 20.89 2.48 11.24
N LYS A 135 22.01 3.21 11.23
CA LYS A 135 22.07 4.62 10.78
C LYS A 135 21.63 4.79 9.33
N ASN A 136 21.88 3.78 8.49
CA ASN A 136 21.50 3.76 7.08
C ASN A 136 20.14 3.09 6.81
N THR A 137 19.33 2.90 7.85
CA THR A 137 18.01 2.26 7.73
C THR A 137 16.88 3.27 7.79
N LEU A 138 15.80 2.98 7.07
CA LEU A 138 14.52 3.65 7.21
C LEU A 138 13.60 2.75 8.05
N ILE A 139 13.25 3.19 9.26
CA ILE A 139 12.37 2.43 10.16
C ILE A 139 10.91 2.82 9.89
N ILE A 140 10.09 1.84 9.54
CA ILE A 140 8.66 2.00 9.33
C ILE A 140 7.94 1.00 10.23
N MET A 141 7.01 1.52 11.03
CA MET A 141 6.09 0.71 11.82
C MET A 141 4.70 0.84 11.25
N THR A 142 3.98 -0.26 11.04
CA THR A 142 2.57 -0.19 10.64
C THR A 142 1.69 -0.50 11.82
N SER A 143 0.57 0.20 11.91
CA SER A 143 -0.41 -0.04 12.96
C SER A 143 -1.83 0.22 12.50
N ASN A 144 -2.76 -0.55 13.04
CA ASN A 144 -4.19 -0.42 12.79
C ASN A 144 -4.91 0.31 13.94
N ILE A 145 -4.17 0.93 14.88
CA ILE A 145 -4.72 1.74 15.97
C ILE A 145 -5.56 2.90 15.42
N GLY A 146 -6.67 3.21 16.11
CA GLY A 146 -7.49 4.40 15.81
C GLY A 146 -8.45 4.21 14.64
N VAL A 147 -8.36 3.11 13.88
CA VAL A 147 -9.18 2.87 12.69
C VAL A 147 -10.67 2.78 13.01
N ARG A 148 -11.03 2.15 14.13
CA ARG A 148 -12.44 2.03 14.55
C ARG A 148 -13.01 3.39 14.97
N GLN A 149 -12.26 4.14 15.78
CA GLN A 149 -12.67 5.46 16.26
C GLN A 149 -12.82 6.48 15.12
N LEU A 150 -12.00 6.36 14.07
CA LEU A 150 -12.14 7.17 12.85
C LEU A 150 -13.40 6.80 12.04
N LYS A 151 -13.75 5.51 11.95
CA LYS A 151 -14.98 5.06 11.26
C LYS A 151 -16.23 5.58 11.95
N ASP A 152 -16.28 5.52 13.28
CA ASP A 152 -17.45 5.96 14.07
C ASP A 152 -17.70 7.47 13.94
N PHE A 153 -16.66 8.27 13.68
CA PHE A 153 -16.77 9.72 13.48
C PHE A 153 -17.26 10.11 12.07
N GLY A 154 -17.06 9.23 11.08
CA GLY A 154 -17.35 9.50 9.67
C GLY A 154 -18.81 9.29 9.24
N GLN A 155 -19.68 8.78 10.11
CA GLN A 155 -21.08 8.46 9.75
C GLN A 155 -22.07 9.65 9.81
N GLY A 156 -21.59 10.89 10.03
CA GLY A 156 -22.43 12.09 9.98
C GLY A 156 -22.74 12.54 8.55
N VAL A 157 -23.75 11.94 7.91
CA VAL A 157 -24.21 12.30 6.56
C VAL A 157 -24.83 13.70 6.53
N GLY A 158 -24.38 14.56 5.61
CA GLY A 158 -25.10 15.78 5.18
C GLY A 158 -24.18 16.96 4.88
N PHE A 159 -24.10 17.33 3.58
CA PHE A 159 -23.51 18.54 2.99
C PHE A 159 -22.41 19.23 3.83
N ALA A 160 -21.14 18.90 3.55
CA ALA A 160 -20.00 19.45 4.28
C ALA A 160 -19.59 20.83 3.72
N THR A 161 -19.79 21.88 4.50
CA THR A 161 -19.13 23.18 4.29
C THR A 161 -17.63 23.06 4.57
N LYS A 162 -16.81 23.94 3.99
CA LYS A 162 -15.34 23.94 4.17
C LYS A 162 -14.91 23.95 5.66
N ALA A 163 -15.63 24.71 6.49
CA ALA A 163 -15.42 24.74 7.94
C ALA A 163 -15.68 23.39 8.63
N ARG A 164 -16.62 22.59 8.12
CA ARG A 164 -16.93 21.25 8.66
C ARG A 164 -15.86 20.22 8.28
N LEU A 165 -15.26 20.37 7.09
CA LEU A 165 -14.13 19.53 6.64
C LEU A 165 -12.87 19.81 7.48
N GLU A 166 -12.56 21.08 7.73
CA GLU A 166 -11.42 21.48 8.57
C GLU A 166 -11.59 20.98 10.01
N ALA A 167 -12.78 21.15 10.60
CA ALA A 167 -13.09 20.61 11.93
C ALA A 167 -13.04 19.08 11.98
N ALA A 168 -13.45 18.39 10.92
CA ALA A 168 -13.37 16.92 10.85
C ALA A 168 -11.91 16.43 10.79
N GLU A 169 -11.03 17.16 10.10
CA GLU A 169 -9.61 16.81 10.02
C GLU A 169 -8.90 17.00 11.38
N GLU A 170 -9.19 18.11 12.07
CA GLU A 170 -8.64 18.40 13.40
C GLU A 170 -9.11 17.38 14.45
N ASN A 171 -10.40 17.03 14.44
CA ASN A 171 -10.95 15.99 15.29
C ASN A 171 -10.34 14.61 15.00
N SER A 172 -10.14 14.28 13.72
CA SER A 172 -9.48 13.02 13.32
C SER A 172 -8.05 12.94 13.85
N LYS A 173 -7.30 14.05 13.80
CA LYS A 173 -5.95 14.12 14.38
C LYS A 173 -5.97 13.93 15.90
N ALA A 174 -6.91 14.55 16.60
CA ALA A 174 -7.04 14.40 18.05
C ALA A 174 -7.36 12.95 18.45
N VAL A 175 -8.28 12.29 17.73
CA VAL A 175 -8.62 10.87 17.94
C VAL A 175 -7.38 9.99 17.75
N ILE A 176 -6.62 10.21 16.67
CA ILE A 176 -5.40 9.46 16.38
C ILE A 176 -4.34 9.66 17.46
N GLN A 177 -4.09 10.91 17.86
CA GLN A 177 -3.13 11.21 18.91
C GLN A 177 -3.50 10.55 20.24
N ASN A 178 -4.78 10.60 20.61
CA ASN A 178 -5.26 9.94 21.82
C ASN A 178 -5.12 8.42 21.75
N ALA A 179 -5.37 7.83 20.58
CA ALA A 179 -5.19 6.39 20.37
C ALA A 179 -3.72 5.99 20.47
N LEU A 180 -2.80 6.75 19.85
CA LEU A 180 -1.36 6.53 19.97
C LEU A 180 -0.86 6.63 21.40
N LYS A 181 -1.25 7.66 22.16
CA LYS A 181 -0.83 7.86 23.56
C LYS A 181 -1.34 6.78 24.51
N ARG A 182 -2.40 6.06 24.14
CA ARG A 182 -2.90 4.91 24.91
C ARG A 182 -2.07 3.65 24.70
N THR A 183 -1.41 3.52 23.55
CA THR A 183 -0.64 2.32 23.22
C THR A 183 0.85 2.51 23.38
N PHE A 184 1.38 3.68 23.02
CA PHE A 184 2.81 3.97 23.06
C PHE A 184 3.11 5.01 24.13
N SER A 185 4.25 4.82 24.82
CA SER A 185 4.73 5.80 25.78
C SER A 185 5.09 7.13 25.09
N PRO A 186 4.98 8.27 25.80
CA PRO A 186 5.44 9.55 25.28
C PRO A 186 6.91 9.52 24.85
N GLU A 187 7.74 8.78 25.59
CA GLU A 187 9.16 8.58 25.27
C GLU A 187 9.33 7.98 23.88
N PHE A 188 8.63 6.88 23.59
CA PHE A 188 8.69 6.23 22.28
C PHE A 188 8.20 7.16 21.16
N LEU A 189 7.05 7.82 21.35
CA LEU A 189 6.49 8.73 20.36
C LEU A 189 7.43 9.92 20.07
N ASN A 190 8.16 10.41 21.06
CA ASN A 190 9.14 11.49 20.90
C ASN A 190 10.40 11.06 20.11
N ARG A 191 10.59 9.76 19.84
CA ARG A 191 11.66 9.23 18.97
C ARG A 191 11.22 8.97 17.53
N ILE A 192 9.93 9.15 17.24
CA ILE A 192 9.37 8.99 15.90
C ILE A 192 9.46 10.33 15.17
N ASP A 193 10.02 10.35 13.96
CA ASP A 193 10.13 11.56 13.16
C ASP A 193 8.76 12.07 12.70
N ASP A 194 7.85 11.16 12.28
CA ASP A 194 6.49 11.54 11.90
C ASP A 194 5.50 10.36 11.92
N VAL A 195 4.22 10.68 12.04
CA VAL A 195 3.11 9.74 11.90
C VAL A 195 2.36 10.03 10.60
N LEU A 196 2.20 9.00 9.77
CA LEU A 196 1.49 9.06 8.52
C LEU A 196 0.16 8.34 8.63
N VAL A 197 -0.92 9.07 8.36
CA VAL A 197 -2.28 8.53 8.34
C VAL A 197 -2.62 8.11 6.92
N PHE A 198 -3.14 6.90 6.80
CA PHE A 198 -3.67 6.29 5.58
C PHE A 198 -5.18 6.17 5.74
N ASN A 199 -5.90 6.81 4.83
CA ASN A 199 -7.34 6.75 4.79
C ASN A 199 -7.80 5.43 4.17
N ALA A 200 -9.07 5.06 4.41
CA ALA A 200 -9.69 3.99 3.65
C ALA A 200 -9.72 4.33 2.15
N LEU A 201 -9.64 3.30 1.31
CA LEU A 201 -9.69 3.48 -0.15
C LEU A 201 -11.13 3.76 -0.56
N GLY A 202 -11.34 4.83 -1.32
CA GLY A 202 -12.59 5.08 -2.02
C GLY A 202 -12.64 4.34 -3.34
N ARG A 203 -13.79 4.42 -4.02
CA ARG A 203 -14.00 3.75 -5.32
C ARG A 203 -13.02 4.24 -6.39
N GLU A 204 -12.79 5.55 -6.45
CA GLU A 204 -11.85 6.13 -7.43
C GLU A 204 -10.41 5.64 -7.22
N GLU A 205 -9.96 5.49 -5.96
CA GLU A 205 -8.65 4.93 -5.68
C GLU A 205 -8.57 3.45 -6.09
N ILE A 206 -9.62 2.67 -5.85
CA ILE A 206 -9.67 1.26 -6.27
C ILE A 206 -9.56 1.14 -7.79
N PHE A 207 -10.25 1.98 -8.56
CA PHE A 207 -10.16 1.96 -10.03
C PHE A 207 -8.73 2.23 -10.51
N LYS A 208 -8.06 3.21 -9.92
CA LYS A 208 -6.63 3.47 -10.21
C LYS A 208 -5.73 2.29 -9.85
N ILE A 209 -6.03 1.57 -8.76
CA ILE A 209 -5.28 0.37 -8.39
C ILE A 209 -5.52 -0.75 -9.41
N ILE A 210 -6.75 -0.93 -9.90
CA ILE A 210 -7.07 -1.90 -10.97
C ILE A 210 -6.26 -1.55 -12.22
N ASP A 211 -6.28 -0.30 -12.66
CA ASP A 211 -5.55 0.15 -13.85
C ASP A 211 -4.04 -0.12 -13.73
N ASN A 212 -3.44 0.20 -12.57
CA ASN A 212 -2.03 -0.07 -12.31
C ASN A 212 -1.72 -1.58 -12.28
N ALA A 213 -2.58 -2.40 -11.68
CA ALA A 213 -2.40 -3.84 -11.60
C ALA A 213 -2.46 -4.50 -13.00
N LEU A 214 -3.27 -3.95 -13.90
CA LEU A 214 -3.41 -4.43 -15.28
C LEU A 214 -2.28 -3.95 -16.20
N GLU A 215 -1.50 -2.93 -15.86
CA GLU A 215 -0.47 -2.36 -16.75
C GLU A 215 0.50 -3.44 -17.30
N GLY A 216 0.91 -4.39 -16.44
CA GLY A 216 1.76 -5.51 -16.85
C GLY A 216 1.09 -6.47 -17.83
N LEU A 217 -0.21 -6.75 -17.65
CA LEU A 217 -1.01 -7.55 -18.57
C LEU A 217 -1.15 -6.83 -19.92
N MET A 218 -1.50 -5.54 -19.89
CA MET A 218 -1.67 -4.71 -21.08
C MET A 218 -0.38 -4.66 -21.92
N LYS A 219 0.79 -4.56 -21.28
CA LYS A 219 2.10 -4.62 -21.95
C LYS A 219 2.33 -5.96 -22.66
N ARG A 220 1.99 -7.08 -22.02
CA ARG A 220 2.12 -8.42 -22.64
C ARG A 220 1.18 -8.58 -23.83
N LEU A 221 -0.07 -8.13 -23.71
CA LEU A 221 -1.03 -8.13 -24.83
C LEU A 221 -0.55 -7.26 -25.98
N SER A 222 -0.04 -6.06 -25.68
CA SER A 222 0.50 -5.15 -26.70
C SER A 222 1.67 -5.76 -27.46
N ALA A 223 2.54 -6.53 -26.80
CA ALA A 223 3.62 -7.28 -27.45
C ALA A 223 3.10 -8.37 -28.39
N MET A 224 1.91 -8.93 -28.11
CA MET A 224 1.17 -9.83 -28.99
C MET A 224 0.32 -9.09 -30.04
N LYS A 225 0.43 -7.76 -30.12
CA LYS A 225 -0.40 -6.87 -30.94
C LYS A 225 -1.89 -6.98 -30.65
N LEU A 226 -2.24 -7.29 -29.40
CA LEU A 226 -3.61 -7.29 -28.90
C LEU A 226 -3.81 -6.10 -27.97
N ASN A 227 -4.99 -5.51 -28.02
CA ASN A 227 -5.38 -4.45 -27.09
C ASN A 227 -6.63 -4.90 -26.34
N LEU A 228 -6.66 -4.64 -25.03
CA LEU A 228 -7.84 -4.89 -24.20
C LEU A 228 -8.35 -3.56 -23.68
N THR A 229 -9.66 -3.34 -23.74
CA THR A 229 -10.35 -2.24 -23.09
C THR A 229 -11.31 -2.80 -22.04
N LEU A 230 -11.38 -2.15 -20.88
CA LEU A 230 -12.37 -2.49 -19.86
C LEU A 230 -13.47 -1.45 -19.89
N THR A 231 -14.72 -1.91 -19.97
CA THR A 231 -15.88 -1.04 -19.75
C THR A 231 -15.93 -0.55 -18.30
N GLU A 232 -16.59 0.57 -18.05
CA GLU A 232 -16.74 1.12 -16.69
C GLU A 232 -17.48 0.13 -15.78
N GLU A 233 -18.51 -0.55 -16.31
CA GLU A 233 -19.25 -1.58 -15.60
C GLU A 233 -18.37 -2.79 -15.25
N ALA A 234 -17.41 -3.15 -16.11
CA ALA A 234 -16.46 -4.21 -15.81
C ALA A 234 -15.48 -3.80 -14.69
N LYS A 235 -15.00 -2.56 -14.69
CA LYS A 235 -14.16 -2.04 -13.60
C LYS A 235 -14.93 -1.97 -12.28
N GLU A 236 -16.18 -1.52 -12.31
CA GLU A 236 -17.05 -1.49 -11.13
C GLU A 236 -17.27 -2.89 -10.57
N PHE A 237 -17.58 -3.86 -11.44
CA PHE A 237 -17.74 -5.26 -11.02
C PHE A 237 -16.48 -5.82 -10.35
N VAL A 238 -15.30 -5.59 -10.94
CA VAL A 238 -14.03 -6.07 -10.37
C VAL A 238 -13.70 -5.35 -9.06
N ALA A 239 -14.01 -4.06 -8.94
CA ALA A 239 -13.86 -3.33 -7.69
C ALA A 239 -14.78 -3.88 -6.59
N ASP A 240 -16.05 -4.14 -6.89
CA ASP A 240 -17.02 -4.69 -5.93
C ASP A 240 -16.65 -6.12 -5.49
N LYS A 241 -16.04 -6.92 -6.37
CA LYS A 241 -15.53 -8.26 -6.02
C LYS A 241 -14.15 -8.24 -5.35
N GLY A 242 -13.37 -7.19 -5.58
CA GLY A 242 -11.96 -7.08 -5.19
C GLY A 242 -11.68 -6.17 -4.00
N TYR A 243 -12.68 -5.41 -3.55
CA TYR A 243 -12.61 -4.55 -2.37
C TYR A 243 -13.47 -5.09 -1.24
N ASP A 244 -12.87 -5.21 -0.06
CA ASP A 244 -13.56 -5.58 1.16
C ASP A 244 -13.34 -4.51 2.24
N PRO A 245 -14.40 -3.99 2.91
CA PRO A 245 -14.25 -2.97 3.96
C PRO A 245 -13.40 -3.35 5.18
N GLN A 246 -13.17 -4.65 5.40
CA GLN A 246 -12.28 -5.22 6.42
C GLN A 246 -10.88 -5.49 5.86
N PHE A 247 -10.76 -6.00 4.64
CA PHE A 247 -9.47 -6.42 4.07
C PHE A 247 -8.84 -5.42 3.07
N GLY A 248 -9.51 -4.31 2.77
CA GLY A 248 -9.09 -3.32 1.78
C GLY A 248 -9.01 -3.90 0.37
N ALA A 249 -8.00 -3.48 -0.39
CA ALA A 249 -7.76 -3.96 -1.75
C ALA A 249 -7.03 -5.33 -1.81
N ARG A 250 -6.86 -6.05 -0.68
CA ARG A 250 -6.15 -7.35 -0.67
C ARG A 250 -6.76 -8.39 -1.63
N PRO A 251 -8.10 -8.53 -1.75
CA PRO A 251 -8.71 -9.48 -2.69
C PRO A 251 -8.57 -9.08 -4.17
N LEU A 252 -8.17 -7.85 -4.47
CA LEU A 252 -8.26 -7.27 -5.81
C LEU A 252 -7.44 -8.03 -6.85
N HIS A 253 -6.23 -8.48 -6.51
CA HIS A 253 -5.42 -9.29 -7.42
C HIS A 253 -6.12 -10.60 -7.81
N ARG A 254 -6.79 -11.26 -6.85
CA ARG A 254 -7.55 -12.48 -7.12
C ARG A 254 -8.79 -12.20 -7.97
N ALA A 255 -9.45 -11.07 -7.74
CA ALA A 255 -10.59 -10.66 -8.57
C ALA A 255 -10.14 -10.35 -10.01
N ILE A 256 -9.04 -9.65 -10.20
CA ILE A 256 -8.45 -9.38 -11.51
C ILE A 256 -8.09 -10.70 -12.22
N GLN A 257 -7.39 -11.60 -11.54
CA GLN A 257 -7.04 -12.90 -12.12
C GLN A 257 -8.31 -13.66 -12.57
N LYS A 258 -9.24 -13.87 -11.64
CA LYS A 258 -10.44 -14.69 -11.88
C LYS A 258 -11.37 -14.10 -12.94
N TYR A 259 -11.58 -12.79 -12.93
CA TYR A 259 -12.61 -12.15 -13.75
C TYR A 259 -12.07 -11.47 -15.01
N ILE A 260 -10.76 -11.24 -15.11
CA ILE A 260 -10.15 -10.63 -16.29
C ILE A 260 -9.14 -11.57 -16.93
N GLU A 261 -8.14 -12.05 -16.19
CA GLU A 261 -7.05 -12.83 -16.79
C GLU A 261 -7.52 -14.21 -17.26
N ASP A 262 -8.30 -14.93 -16.45
CA ASP A 262 -8.77 -16.27 -16.79
C ASP A 262 -9.72 -16.23 -18.01
N PRO A 263 -10.77 -15.37 -18.08
CA PRO A 263 -11.63 -15.28 -19.26
C PRO A 263 -10.90 -14.80 -20.52
N LEU A 264 -9.89 -13.94 -20.36
CA LEU A 264 -9.05 -13.49 -21.48
C LEU A 264 -8.18 -14.62 -22.02
N ALA A 265 -7.60 -15.44 -21.15
CA ALA A 265 -6.82 -16.60 -21.55
C ALA A 265 -7.70 -17.60 -22.31
N GLU A 266 -8.89 -17.89 -21.80
CA GLU A 266 -9.88 -18.76 -22.47
C GLU A 266 -10.25 -18.22 -23.85
N PHE A 267 -10.56 -16.92 -23.96
CA PHE A 267 -10.92 -16.28 -25.23
C PHE A 267 -9.78 -16.34 -26.26
N ILE A 268 -8.53 -16.05 -25.85
CA ILE A 268 -7.39 -16.09 -26.76
C ILE A 268 -7.16 -17.51 -27.28
N LEU A 269 -7.35 -18.53 -26.42
CA LEU A 269 -7.21 -19.93 -26.81
C LEU A 269 -8.33 -20.41 -27.74
N SER A 270 -9.58 -19.94 -27.53
CA SER A 270 -10.73 -20.38 -28.34
C SER A 270 -10.84 -19.65 -29.68
N GLU A 271 -10.70 -18.33 -29.68
CA GLU A 271 -10.94 -17.49 -30.86
C GLU A 271 -9.67 -17.22 -31.67
N ASN A 272 -8.48 -17.46 -31.10
CA ASN A 272 -7.18 -17.22 -31.72
C ASN A 272 -7.12 -15.85 -32.45
N PRO A 273 -7.29 -14.74 -31.71
CA PRO A 273 -7.44 -13.41 -32.31
C PRO A 273 -6.22 -13.03 -33.13
N GLY A 274 -6.45 -12.51 -34.33
CA GLY A 274 -5.39 -12.04 -35.22
C GLY A 274 -4.65 -10.82 -34.68
N GLU A 275 -3.47 -10.53 -35.23
CA GLU A 275 -2.70 -9.33 -34.88
C GLU A 275 -3.52 -8.05 -35.10
N GLY A 276 -3.43 -7.11 -34.17
CA GLY A 276 -4.13 -5.82 -34.20
C GLY A 276 -5.55 -5.86 -33.64
N SER A 277 -6.02 -7.01 -33.15
CA SER A 277 -7.37 -7.15 -32.60
C SER A 277 -7.57 -6.25 -31.37
N GLN A 278 -8.73 -5.59 -31.35
CA GLN A 278 -9.23 -4.86 -30.20
C GLN A 278 -10.20 -5.76 -29.44
N LEU A 279 -9.95 -5.96 -28.16
CA LEU A 279 -10.75 -6.80 -27.27
C LEU A 279 -11.40 -5.90 -26.22
N ALA A 280 -12.62 -6.21 -25.83
CA ALA A 280 -13.34 -5.51 -24.77
C ALA A 280 -13.78 -6.49 -23.69
N ALA A 281 -13.57 -6.13 -22.43
CA ALA A 281 -14.13 -6.79 -21.27
C ALA A 281 -15.42 -6.07 -20.83
N SER A 282 -16.52 -6.80 -20.83
CA SER A 282 -17.84 -6.31 -20.41
C SER A 282 -18.51 -7.26 -19.44
N LEU A 283 -19.43 -6.76 -18.62
CA LEU A 283 -20.23 -7.58 -17.72
C LEU A 283 -21.08 -8.58 -18.53
N ASN A 284 -21.15 -9.83 -18.08
CA ASN A 284 -22.01 -10.83 -18.71
C ASN A 284 -23.50 -10.56 -18.40
N ASN A 285 -24.39 -11.25 -19.11
CA ASN A 285 -25.84 -11.07 -18.95
C ASN A 285 -26.34 -11.44 -17.55
N GLU A 286 -25.68 -12.39 -16.89
CA GLU A 286 -26.01 -12.90 -15.55
C GLU A 286 -25.46 -11.99 -14.43
N LYS A 287 -24.63 -11.00 -14.77
CA LYS A 287 -23.98 -10.03 -13.87
C LYS A 287 -23.11 -10.66 -12.78
N ASP A 288 -22.58 -11.85 -13.03
CA ASP A 288 -21.76 -12.61 -12.10
C ASP A 288 -20.32 -12.87 -12.61
N GLY A 289 -20.00 -12.39 -13.81
CA GLY A 289 -18.68 -12.46 -14.41
C GLY A 289 -18.47 -11.47 -15.55
N LEU A 290 -17.27 -11.45 -16.11
CA LEU A 290 -16.96 -10.69 -17.32
C LEU A 290 -16.84 -11.62 -18.52
N VAL A 291 -17.21 -11.12 -19.69
CA VAL A 291 -17.00 -11.75 -20.98
C VAL A 291 -16.02 -10.91 -21.80
N ILE A 292 -15.10 -11.59 -22.49
CA ILE A 292 -14.19 -10.98 -23.46
C ILE A 292 -14.75 -11.19 -24.86
N ALA A 293 -14.77 -10.13 -25.66
CA ALA A 293 -15.20 -10.17 -27.05
C ALA A 293 -14.36 -9.20 -27.89
N PHE A 294 -14.41 -9.35 -29.21
CA PHE A 294 -13.88 -8.34 -30.12
C PHE A 294 -14.65 -7.02 -29.95
N GLU A 295 -13.92 -5.91 -29.86
CA GLU A 295 -14.51 -4.58 -29.76
C GLU A 295 -15.22 -4.24 -31.08
N ALA A 296 -16.54 -4.01 -31.02
CA ALA A 296 -17.29 -3.61 -32.19
C ALA A 296 -16.83 -2.21 -32.65
N PRO A 297 -16.70 -1.96 -33.97
CA PRO A 297 -16.35 -0.63 -34.45
C PRO A 297 -17.37 0.40 -33.93
N PRO A 298 -16.93 1.59 -33.49
CA PRO A 298 -17.82 2.55 -32.85
C PRO A 298 -18.99 2.87 -33.78
N LYS A 299 -20.22 2.67 -33.30
CA LYS A 299 -21.44 3.07 -34.03
C LYS A 299 -21.34 4.57 -34.32
N LYS A 300 -21.05 4.93 -35.58
CA LYS A 300 -21.13 6.32 -36.05
C LYS A 300 -22.49 6.86 -35.62
N LYS A 301 -22.50 7.90 -34.77
CA LYS A 301 -23.71 8.68 -34.47
C LYS A 301 -24.32 9.05 -35.83
N ARG A 302 -25.53 8.54 -36.12
CA ARG A 302 -26.32 8.99 -37.28
C ARG A 302 -26.46 10.50 -37.13
N GLY A 303 -25.68 11.25 -37.92
CA GLY A 303 -25.87 12.68 -38.07
C GLY A 303 -27.30 12.91 -38.54
N LYS A 304 -28.02 13.79 -37.84
CA LYS A 304 -29.30 14.32 -38.32
C LYS A 304 -29.08 14.82 -39.75
N ALA A 305 -29.81 14.26 -40.70
CA ALA A 305 -29.93 14.84 -42.03
C ALA A 305 -30.43 16.28 -41.87
N VAL A 306 -29.63 17.23 -42.34
CA VAL A 306 -30.09 18.60 -42.56
C VAL A 306 -30.89 18.54 -43.85
N GLU A 307 -32.20 18.69 -43.76
CA GLU A 307 -33.05 18.94 -44.92
C GLU A 307 -32.61 20.27 -45.55
N SER A 308 -32.03 20.19 -46.75
CA SER A 308 -31.81 21.33 -47.62
C SER A 308 -33.15 21.71 -48.25
N SER A 309 -33.72 22.82 -47.81
CA SER A 309 -34.78 23.51 -48.55
C SER A 309 -34.15 24.25 -49.75
N ASP A 310 -34.29 23.66 -50.93
CA ASP A 310 -34.10 24.35 -52.21
C ASP A 310 -35.24 25.37 -52.38
N GLU A 311 -34.94 26.66 -52.23
CA GLU A 311 -35.74 27.73 -52.82
C GLU A 311 -35.12 28.10 -54.17
N THR A 312 -35.84 27.79 -55.24
CA THR A 312 -35.58 28.28 -56.59
C THR A 312 -36.20 29.68 -56.75
N PRO A 313 -35.50 30.66 -57.34
CA PRO A 313 -36.13 31.92 -57.74
C PRO A 313 -36.57 31.83 -59.21
N THR A 314 -37.86 32.01 -59.46
CA THR A 314 -38.37 32.38 -60.79
C THR A 314 -38.76 33.85 -60.82
N SER A 315 -38.05 34.56 -61.69
CA SER A 315 -38.39 35.72 -62.53
C SER A 315 -39.59 36.60 -62.16
#